data_AF-A0A453T8E5-F1
#
_entry.id   AF-A0A453T8E5-F1
#
_cell.length_a   1.000
_cell.length_b   1.000
_cell.length_c   1.000
_cell.angle_alpha   90.00
_cell.angle_beta   90.00
_cell.angle_gamma   90.00
#
_symmetry.space_group_name_H-M   'P 1'
#
loop_
_entity.id
_entity.type
_entity.pdbx_description
1 polymer ?
#
loop_
_entity_poly.entity_id
_entity_poly.type
_entity_poly.pdbx_seq_one_letter_code
_entity_poly.pdbx_strand_id
1 'polypeptide(L)'
;MYDMLYTKARVIHTWYGYCIRAISLVSCFTALVFFTKDKRDGYSTPDIVITFGLLGGACALEVASVFKAIGSTWTYATLKGYGWKWLANAILFARYHLVVVKDGRWSNSVGQYKFISFCARDETELRGRIAKWIRLRELWNKAHYTKHAKLSPVVKEFVWDLLRGAKSDMVQIEDVAIRNGYWALRLTGFQELNWSLSFEFQKSVLIWHLATSTFLNVPAVKSLLAKEDKETAKAVNTLSEYMMYLLIEHPDILPMKAAVRNLFRLTSTSYAEDFSGDNVGTPHQIIMDYMKRRVGYIRELYDDLTQDRWDAYPGEAVLVKACSLSHTMVDMELGLK
;
A
#
# COMPACT_ATOMS: atom_id res chain seq x y z
N MET A 1 -12.33 4.79 8.21
CA MET A 1 -12.59 3.67 7.30
C MET A 1 -11.66 2.50 7.58
N TYR A 2 -10.32 2.65 7.43
CA TYR A 2 -9.34 1.61 7.82
C TYR A 2 -9.52 1.14 9.27
N ASP A 3 -9.64 2.07 10.23
CA ASP A 3 -9.93 1.73 11.64
C ASP A 3 -11.29 1.03 11.86
N MET A 4 -12.29 1.26 11.00
CA MET A 4 -13.60 0.59 11.14
C MET A 4 -13.64 -0.80 10.52
N LEU A 5 -12.74 -1.09 9.58
CA LEU A 5 -12.71 -2.33 8.79
C LEU A 5 -11.64 -3.30 9.30
N TYR A 6 -10.47 -2.80 9.70
CA TYR A 6 -9.29 -3.62 9.99
C TYR A 6 -8.81 -3.57 11.43
N THR A 7 -9.38 -2.73 12.30
CA THR A 7 -9.00 -2.69 13.72
C THR A 7 -10.20 -2.98 14.62
N LYS A 8 -9.93 -3.50 15.83
CA LYS A 8 -10.94 -3.70 16.88
C LYS A 8 -11.58 -2.38 17.37
N ALA A 9 -11.35 -1.24 16.70
CA ALA A 9 -11.86 0.07 17.09
C ALA A 9 -13.38 0.10 17.19
N ARG A 10 -14.10 -0.70 16.39
CA ARG A 10 -15.57 -0.84 16.52
C ARG A 10 -15.98 -1.41 17.87
N VAL A 11 -15.21 -2.35 18.43
CA VAL A 11 -15.46 -2.94 19.75
C VAL A 11 -14.99 -2.00 20.85
N ILE A 12 -13.84 -1.33 20.67
CA ILE A 12 -13.27 -0.41 21.67
C ILE A 12 -14.11 0.86 21.84
N HIS A 13 -14.79 1.32 20.78
CA HIS A 13 -15.69 2.48 20.81
C HIS A 13 -17.16 2.11 21.08
N THR A 14 -17.46 0.92 21.59
CA THR A 14 -18.79 0.60 22.13
C THR A 14 -18.91 1.06 23.58
N TRP A 15 -20.13 1.31 24.06
CA TRP A 15 -20.37 1.68 25.46
C TRP A 15 -19.75 0.67 26.44
N TYR A 16 -19.76 -0.63 26.12
CA TYR A 16 -19.05 -1.68 26.86
C TYR A 16 -17.54 -1.45 26.94
N GLY A 17 -16.89 -1.07 25.84
CA GLY A 17 -15.45 -0.75 25.81
C GLY A 17 -15.09 0.45 26.70
N TYR A 18 -15.94 1.48 26.72
CA TYR A 18 -15.80 2.62 27.61
C TYR A 18 -15.96 2.23 29.09
N CYS A 19 -16.96 1.40 29.41
CA CYS A 19 -17.18 0.90 30.77
C CYS A 19 -15.99 0.06 31.27
N ILE A 20 -15.45 -0.84 30.45
CA ILE A 20 -14.27 -1.66 30.82
C ILE A 20 -13.06 -0.77 31.13
N ARG A 21 -12.81 0.27 30.32
CA ARG A 21 -11.70 1.21 30.61
C ARG A 21 -11.94 2.05 31.85
N ALA A 22 -13.17 2.47 32.11
CA ALA A 22 -13.50 3.18 33.34
C ALA A 22 -13.27 2.30 34.59
N ILE A 23 -13.72 1.04 34.54
CA ILE A 23 -13.51 0.06 35.63
C ILE A 23 -12.01 -0.22 35.81
N SER A 24 -11.26 -0.39 34.71
CA SER A 24 -9.82 -0.60 34.75
C SER A 24 -9.07 0.58 35.37
N LEU A 25 -9.42 1.81 34.98
CA LEU A 25 -8.86 3.04 35.57
C LEU A 25 -9.12 3.10 37.08
N VAL A 26 -10.37 2.87 37.50
CA VAL A 26 -10.75 2.86 38.92
C VAL A 26 -9.98 1.77 39.67
N SER A 27 -9.86 0.58 39.11
CA SER A 27 -9.10 -0.53 39.69
C SER A 27 -7.61 -0.19 39.83
N CYS A 28 -7.00 0.44 38.83
CA CYS A 28 -5.59 0.86 38.87
C CYS A 28 -5.33 1.90 39.96
N PHE A 29 -6.17 2.94 40.06
CA PHE A 29 -6.05 3.93 41.12
C PHE A 29 -6.30 3.33 42.50
N THR A 30 -7.26 2.41 42.61
CA THR A 30 -7.54 1.69 43.85
C THR A 30 -6.33 0.87 44.29
N ALA A 31 -5.72 0.10 43.39
CA ALA A 31 -4.50 -0.66 43.67
C ALA A 31 -3.32 0.24 44.06
N LEU A 32 -3.14 1.38 43.38
CA LEU A 32 -2.13 2.38 43.74
C LEU A 32 -2.35 2.91 45.16
N VAL A 33 -3.59 3.28 45.52
CA VAL A 33 -3.93 3.77 46.86
C VAL A 33 -3.74 2.68 47.92
N PHE A 34 -4.16 1.44 47.67
CA PHE A 34 -3.92 0.33 48.59
C PHE A 34 -2.43 0.11 48.82
N PHE A 35 -1.62 0.06 47.76
CA PHE A 35 -0.18 -0.10 47.88
C PHE A 35 0.51 1.10 48.58
N THR A 36 -0.06 2.31 48.46
CA THR A 36 0.41 3.47 49.24
C THR A 36 0.16 3.34 50.74
N LYS A 37 -0.93 2.68 51.14
CA LYS A 37 -1.38 2.57 52.53
C LYS A 37 -0.89 1.31 53.25
N ASP A 38 -0.48 0.28 52.51
CA ASP A 38 -0.03 -0.97 53.09
C ASP A 38 1.35 -0.84 53.77
N LYS A 39 1.55 -1.59 54.86
CA LYS A 39 2.82 -1.60 55.59
C LYS A 39 3.84 -2.43 54.81
N ARG A 40 4.99 -1.84 54.52
CA ARG A 40 5.98 -2.42 53.58
C ARG A 40 7.14 -3.14 54.26
N ASP A 41 6.93 -3.53 55.51
CA ASP A 41 7.98 -3.99 56.43
C ASP A 41 8.59 -5.35 56.00
N GLY A 42 7.95 -6.06 55.05
CA GLY A 42 8.40 -7.35 54.49
C GLY A 42 8.85 -7.32 53.01
N TYR A 43 8.88 -6.16 52.35
CA TYR A 43 9.23 -6.05 50.92
C TYR A 43 10.65 -5.51 50.71
N SER A 44 11.35 -6.03 49.71
CA SER A 44 12.65 -5.50 49.32
C SER A 44 12.50 -4.15 48.63
N THR A 45 13.45 -3.22 48.86
CA THR A 45 13.42 -1.88 48.26
C THR A 45 13.27 -1.89 46.73
N PRO A 46 13.98 -2.77 45.97
CA PRO A 46 13.77 -2.89 44.53
C PRO A 46 12.34 -3.25 44.13
N ASP A 47 11.71 -4.19 44.83
CA ASP A 47 10.35 -4.66 44.52
C ASP A 47 9.31 -3.55 44.74
N ILE A 48 9.51 -2.73 45.77
CA ILE A 48 8.68 -1.55 46.04
C ILE A 48 8.78 -0.56 44.89
N VAL A 49 10.01 -0.25 44.43
CA VAL A 49 10.25 0.68 43.32
C VAL A 49 9.64 0.17 42.01
N ILE A 50 9.82 -1.12 41.70
CA ILE A 50 9.25 -1.76 40.51
C ILE A 50 7.72 -1.68 40.55
N THR A 51 7.10 -1.99 41.69
CA THR A 51 5.64 -1.98 41.83
C THR A 51 5.06 -0.57 41.65
N PHE A 52 5.68 0.45 42.24
CA PHE A 52 5.28 1.84 42.01
C PHE A 52 5.47 2.26 40.55
N GLY A 53 6.58 1.87 39.92
CA GLY A 53 6.83 2.14 38.51
C GLY A 53 5.76 1.52 37.60
N LEU A 54 5.40 0.25 37.85
CA LEU A 54 4.37 -0.46 37.08
C LEU A 54 2.97 0.11 37.30
N LEU A 55 2.56 0.36 38.55
CA LEU A 55 1.24 0.94 38.86
C LEU A 55 1.12 2.37 38.34
N GLY A 56 2.16 3.19 38.50
CA GLY A 56 2.20 4.54 37.96
C GLY A 56 2.13 4.54 36.44
N GLY A 57 2.90 3.68 35.78
CA GLY A 57 2.86 3.49 34.33
C GLY A 57 1.50 3.03 33.83
N ALA A 58 0.88 2.05 34.50
CA ALA A 58 -0.47 1.57 34.17
C ALA A 58 -1.52 2.68 34.31
N CYS A 59 -1.50 3.44 35.41
CA CYS A 59 -2.40 4.59 35.59
C CYS A 59 -2.20 5.64 34.49
N ALA A 60 -0.95 5.96 34.15
CA ALA A 60 -0.64 6.93 33.10
C ALA A 60 -1.15 6.46 31.72
N LEU A 61 -1.00 5.17 31.39
CA LEU A 61 -1.51 4.59 30.15
C LEU A 61 -3.05 4.59 30.08
N GLU A 62 -3.73 4.25 31.18
CA GLU A 62 -5.20 4.30 31.25
C GLU A 62 -5.73 5.73 31.12
N VAL A 63 -5.10 6.70 31.79
CA VAL A 63 -5.42 8.12 31.65
C VAL A 63 -5.22 8.59 30.20
N ALA A 64 -4.07 8.28 29.58
CA ALA A 64 -3.80 8.62 28.18
C ALA A 64 -4.81 7.99 27.21
N SER A 65 -5.24 6.76 27.50
CA SER A 65 -6.25 6.01 26.76
C SER A 65 -7.63 6.67 26.80
N VAL A 66 -8.06 7.16 27.97
CA VAL A 66 -9.29 7.95 28.14
C VAL A 66 -9.22 9.27 27.39
N PHE A 67 -8.12 10.02 27.52
CA PHE A 67 -7.92 11.27 26.77
C PHE A 67 -7.99 11.05 25.25
N LYS A 68 -7.37 9.99 24.74
CA LYS A 68 -7.45 9.62 23.31
C LYS A 68 -8.88 9.28 22.89
N ALA A 69 -9.66 8.64 23.76
CA ALA A 69 -11.05 8.29 23.47
C ALA A 69 -11.98 9.52 23.48
N ILE A 70 -11.79 10.45 24.42
CA ILE A 70 -12.51 11.74 24.47
C ILE A 70 -12.20 12.58 23.23
N GLY A 71 -10.94 12.66 22.82
CA GLY A 71 -10.51 13.38 21.61
C GLY A 71 -10.88 12.71 20.28
N SER A 72 -11.53 11.54 20.31
CA SER A 72 -11.83 10.78 19.10
C SER A 72 -12.88 11.47 18.22
N THR A 73 -12.80 11.20 16.91
CA THR A 73 -13.78 11.71 15.94
C THR A 73 -15.20 11.22 16.23
N TRP A 74 -15.33 10.06 16.89
CA TRP A 74 -16.61 9.48 17.28
C TRP A 74 -17.28 10.27 18.42
N THR A 75 -16.51 10.64 19.45
CA THR A 75 -16.99 11.49 20.56
C THR A 75 -17.42 12.87 20.05
N TYR A 76 -16.64 13.47 19.14
CA TYR A 76 -17.01 14.72 18.48
C TYR A 76 -18.35 14.62 17.73
N ALA A 77 -18.53 13.59 16.90
CA ALA A 77 -19.76 13.37 16.14
C ALA A 77 -20.97 13.16 17.07
N THR A 78 -20.79 12.40 18.14
CA THR A 78 -21.80 12.10 19.15
C THR A 78 -22.22 13.36 19.91
N LEU A 79 -21.26 14.16 20.39
CA LEU A 79 -21.53 15.44 21.07
C LEU A 79 -22.27 16.43 20.17
N LYS A 80 -21.91 16.49 18.89
CA LYS A 80 -22.60 17.34 17.92
C LYS A 80 -24.03 16.85 17.67
N GLY A 81 -24.25 15.52 17.65
CA GLY A 81 -25.58 14.91 17.52
C GLY A 81 -26.50 15.22 18.71
N TYR A 82 -25.97 15.24 19.93
CA TYR A 82 -26.71 15.65 21.14
C TYR A 82 -26.88 17.17 21.31
N GLY A 83 -26.41 17.98 20.35
CA GLY A 83 -26.53 19.44 20.38
C GLY A 83 -25.47 20.17 21.21
N TRP A 84 -24.49 19.47 21.79
CA TRP A 84 -23.42 20.05 22.62
C TRP A 84 -22.28 20.63 21.77
N LYS A 85 -22.61 21.62 20.93
CA LYS A 85 -21.70 22.23 19.96
C LYS A 85 -20.47 22.88 20.60
N TRP A 86 -20.63 23.49 21.78
CA TRP A 86 -19.53 24.14 22.50
C TRP A 86 -18.46 23.13 22.95
N LEU A 87 -18.87 22.02 23.60
CA LEU A 87 -17.95 20.95 24.00
C LEU A 87 -17.27 20.29 22.81
N ALA A 88 -18.03 20.03 21.74
CA ALA A 88 -17.49 19.46 20.51
C ALA A 88 -16.40 20.37 19.90
N ASN A 89 -16.62 21.68 19.86
CA ASN A 89 -15.66 22.66 19.37
C ASN A 89 -14.46 22.83 20.30
N ALA A 90 -14.65 22.79 21.62
CA ALA A 90 -13.57 22.83 22.60
C ALA A 90 -12.63 21.62 22.47
N ILE A 91 -13.20 20.42 22.25
CA ILE A 91 -12.41 19.20 21.99
C ILE A 91 -11.63 19.34 20.68
N LEU A 92 -12.24 19.86 19.60
CA LEU A 92 -11.53 20.11 18.34
C LEU A 92 -10.40 21.13 18.49
N PHE A 93 -10.63 22.20 19.25
CA PHE A 93 -9.63 23.23 19.53
C PHE A 93 -8.45 22.65 20.30
N ALA A 94 -8.74 21.92 21.40
CA ALA A 94 -7.72 21.22 22.18
C ALA A 94 -6.95 20.21 21.31
N ARG A 95 -7.63 19.47 20.44
CA ARG A 95 -7.03 18.51 19.50
C ARG A 95 -6.08 19.17 18.49
N TYR A 96 -6.47 20.32 17.94
CA TYR A 96 -5.66 21.09 17.00
C TYR A 96 -4.38 21.63 17.66
N HIS A 97 -4.49 22.12 18.90
CA HIS A 97 -3.38 22.76 19.60
C HIS A 97 -2.46 21.81 20.38
N LEU A 98 -3.00 20.71 20.93
CA LEU A 98 -2.21 19.81 21.79
C LEU A 98 -1.36 18.82 20.99
N VAL A 99 -1.64 18.55 19.70
CA VAL A 99 -0.87 17.60 18.86
C VAL A 99 -0.67 16.21 19.53
N VAL A 100 -1.44 15.86 20.57
CA VAL A 100 -1.29 14.59 21.29
C VAL A 100 -1.84 13.42 20.46
N VAL A 101 -2.68 13.71 19.47
CA VAL A 101 -3.25 12.72 18.58
C VAL A 101 -2.98 13.14 17.14
N LYS A 102 -1.92 12.61 16.52
CA LYS A 102 -1.88 12.52 15.05
C LYS A 102 -3.19 11.86 14.64
N ASP A 103 -3.99 12.55 13.85
CA ASP A 103 -5.42 12.32 13.72
C ASP A 103 -5.85 10.95 13.20
N GLY A 104 -4.92 10.06 12.87
CA GLY A 104 -5.17 8.83 12.11
C GLY A 104 -5.81 9.09 10.74
N ARG A 105 -6.11 10.37 10.43
CA ARG A 105 -6.68 10.81 9.17
C ARG A 105 -5.60 10.67 8.13
N TRP A 106 -5.94 9.93 7.08
CA TRP A 106 -5.07 9.69 5.94
C TRP A 106 -4.53 11.03 5.42
N SER A 107 -3.21 11.10 5.20
CA SER A 107 -2.44 12.31 4.86
C SER A 107 -2.76 12.89 3.48
N ASN A 108 -3.81 12.40 2.82
CA ASN A 108 -4.10 12.66 1.42
C ASN A 108 -2.91 12.35 0.49
N SER A 109 -2.07 11.41 0.90
CA SER A 109 -0.90 11.01 0.16
C SER A 109 -0.68 9.50 0.25
N VAL A 110 -0.12 8.95 -0.81
CA VAL A 110 0.21 7.53 -0.94
C VAL A 110 1.71 7.38 -1.14
N GLY A 111 2.29 6.30 -0.62
CA GLY A 111 3.68 5.97 -0.88
C GLY A 111 3.89 5.66 -2.36
N GLN A 112 5.08 5.95 -2.89
CA GLN A 112 5.40 5.76 -4.29
C GLN A 112 6.70 4.98 -4.41
N TYR A 113 6.72 3.97 -5.28
CA TYR A 113 7.90 3.18 -5.58
C TYR A 113 8.16 3.15 -7.09
N LYS A 114 9.23 3.83 -7.52
CA LYS A 114 9.62 3.91 -8.93
C LYS A 114 10.53 2.74 -9.30
N PHE A 115 9.94 1.56 -9.54
CA PHE A 115 10.67 0.33 -9.81
C PHE A 115 11.67 0.46 -10.96
N ILE A 116 11.22 0.99 -12.10
CA ILE A 116 12.07 1.17 -13.28
C ILE A 116 13.27 2.07 -12.97
N SER A 117 13.06 3.18 -12.25
CA SER A 117 14.17 4.06 -11.84
C SER A 117 15.11 3.40 -10.83
N PHE A 118 14.63 2.41 -10.07
CA PHE A 118 15.46 1.59 -9.19
C PHE A 118 16.34 0.64 -10.01
N CYS A 119 15.78 -0.02 -11.03
CA CYS A 119 16.49 -1.00 -11.87
C CYS A 119 17.40 -0.39 -12.95
N ALA A 120 17.10 0.80 -13.47
CA ALA A 120 17.84 1.44 -14.57
C ALA A 120 19.19 2.07 -14.16
N ARG A 121 19.74 1.75 -12.99
CA ARG A 121 21.06 2.21 -12.55
C ARG A 121 22.11 1.13 -12.77
N ASP A 122 23.38 1.50 -12.73
CA ASP A 122 24.54 0.62 -12.91
C ASP A 122 24.35 -0.76 -12.23
N GLU A 123 24.68 -1.84 -12.96
CA GLU A 123 24.47 -3.22 -12.52
C GLU A 123 25.13 -3.52 -11.17
N THR A 124 26.35 -3.02 -10.97
CA THR A 124 27.12 -3.23 -9.75
C THR A 124 26.49 -2.51 -8.56
N GLU A 125 25.95 -1.31 -8.80
CA GLU A 125 25.18 -0.54 -7.80
C GLU A 125 23.85 -1.25 -7.49
N LEU A 126 23.17 -1.82 -8.49
CA LEU A 126 21.91 -2.53 -8.30
C LEU A 126 22.10 -3.81 -7.46
N ARG A 127 23.09 -4.64 -7.81
CA ARG A 127 23.42 -5.86 -7.04
C ARG A 127 23.73 -5.52 -5.57
N GLY A 128 24.48 -4.45 -5.33
CA GLY A 128 24.77 -3.95 -3.98
C GLY A 128 23.51 -3.49 -3.22
N ARG A 129 22.53 -2.88 -3.89
CA ARG A 129 21.27 -2.42 -3.28
C ARG A 129 20.32 -3.57 -2.99
N ILE A 130 20.20 -4.52 -3.90
CA ILE A 130 19.45 -5.77 -3.68
C ILE A 130 20.05 -6.52 -2.49
N ALA A 131 21.37 -6.64 -2.41
CA ALA A 131 22.05 -7.29 -1.28
C ALA A 131 21.77 -6.56 0.05
N LYS A 132 21.81 -5.22 0.06
CA LYS A 132 21.43 -4.41 1.24
C LYS A 132 19.97 -4.59 1.62
N TRP A 133 19.05 -4.63 0.65
CA TRP A 133 17.62 -4.82 0.87
C TRP A 133 17.32 -6.18 1.50
N ILE A 134 17.96 -7.26 1.02
CA ILE A 134 17.80 -8.62 1.56
C ILE A 134 18.35 -8.71 2.99
N ARG A 135 19.50 -8.08 3.26
CA ARG A 135 20.22 -8.21 4.55
C ARG A 135 19.65 -7.33 5.67
N LEU A 136 19.01 -6.20 5.34
CA LEU A 136 18.68 -5.15 6.32
C LEU A 136 17.21 -4.70 6.27
N ARG A 137 16.27 -5.66 6.22
CA ARG A 137 14.80 -5.40 6.27
C ARG A 137 14.42 -4.31 7.29
N GLU A 138 14.99 -4.33 8.49
CA GLU A 138 14.63 -3.38 9.55
C GLU A 138 15.25 -1.98 9.42
N LEU A 139 16.42 -1.85 8.76
CA LEU A 139 17.11 -0.56 8.59
C LEU A 139 16.76 0.13 7.28
N TRP A 140 16.34 -0.62 6.25
CA TRP A 140 15.86 -0.06 4.99
C TRP A 140 14.55 0.73 5.17
N ASN A 141 13.70 0.28 6.10
CA ASN A 141 12.38 0.83 6.45
C ASN A 141 12.35 2.33 6.78
N LYS A 142 13.50 2.98 7.05
CA LYS A 142 13.50 4.32 7.66
C LYS A 142 13.84 5.49 6.75
N ALA A 143 14.43 5.33 5.56
CA ALA A 143 15.06 6.52 4.97
C ALA A 143 15.19 6.72 3.45
N HIS A 144 15.25 5.74 2.54
CA HIS A 144 15.98 6.06 1.28
C HIS A 144 15.19 6.25 -0.03
N TYR A 145 13.94 5.77 -0.20
CA TYR A 145 13.26 5.92 -1.51
C TYR A 145 11.74 6.16 -1.51
N THR A 146 11.12 6.25 -0.33
CA THR A 146 9.66 6.46 -0.24
C THR A 146 9.32 7.94 -0.47
N LYS A 147 8.97 8.28 -1.71
CA LYS A 147 8.29 9.54 -2.00
C LYS A 147 6.81 9.38 -1.72
N HIS A 148 6.15 10.46 -1.34
CA HIS A 148 4.70 10.49 -1.20
C HIS A 148 4.11 11.36 -2.31
N ALA A 149 3.13 10.81 -3.03
CA ALA A 149 2.34 11.56 -4.00
C ALA A 149 1.00 11.91 -3.39
N LYS A 150 0.51 13.14 -3.65
CA LYS A 150 -0.88 13.50 -3.33
C LYS A 150 -1.80 12.75 -4.28
N LEU A 151 -2.84 12.12 -3.75
CA LEU A 151 -3.81 11.42 -4.57
C LEU A 151 -4.69 12.45 -5.33
N SER A 152 -4.87 12.24 -6.63
CA SER A 152 -5.69 13.13 -7.44
C SER A 152 -7.17 13.06 -7.02
N PRO A 153 -7.96 14.12 -7.25
CA PRO A 153 -9.41 14.10 -6.99
C PRO A 153 -10.11 12.96 -7.72
N VAL A 154 -9.75 12.71 -8.98
CA VAL A 154 -10.30 11.63 -9.84
C VAL A 154 -10.24 10.27 -9.15
N VAL A 155 -9.11 9.91 -8.55
CA VAL A 155 -8.98 8.62 -7.86
C VAL A 155 -9.85 8.57 -6.60
N LYS A 156 -9.93 9.68 -5.86
CA LYS A 156 -10.74 9.73 -4.64
C LYS A 156 -12.22 9.57 -4.95
N GLU A 157 -12.69 10.27 -5.98
CA GLU A 157 -14.07 10.16 -6.47
C GLU A 157 -14.34 8.74 -6.94
N PHE A 158 -13.43 8.14 -7.72
CA PHE A 158 -13.54 6.74 -8.13
C PHE A 158 -13.69 5.78 -6.94
N VAL A 159 -12.81 5.88 -5.94
CA VAL A 159 -12.84 5.03 -4.74
C VAL A 159 -14.10 5.30 -3.92
N TRP A 160 -14.51 6.55 -3.81
CA TRP A 160 -15.71 6.94 -3.08
C TRP A 160 -16.98 6.40 -3.72
N ASP A 161 -17.09 6.44 -5.05
CA ASP A 161 -18.21 5.88 -5.80
C ASP A 161 -18.24 4.36 -5.73
N LEU A 162 -17.07 3.72 -5.76
CA LEU A 162 -16.94 2.28 -5.52
C LEU A 162 -17.48 1.89 -4.14
N LEU A 163 -17.09 2.63 -3.09
CA LEU A 163 -17.51 2.35 -1.71
C LEU A 163 -18.99 2.61 -1.45
N ARG A 164 -19.60 3.56 -2.18
CA ARG A 164 -21.05 3.84 -2.09
C ARG A 164 -21.90 2.85 -2.89
N GLY A 165 -21.27 1.90 -3.59
CA GLY A 165 -21.97 0.98 -4.47
C GLY A 165 -22.48 1.62 -5.76
N ALA A 166 -22.11 2.88 -6.05
CA ALA A 166 -22.44 3.50 -7.35
C ALA A 166 -21.73 2.81 -8.52
N LYS A 167 -20.72 1.99 -8.22
CA LYS A 167 -20.02 1.10 -9.15
C LYS A 167 -20.19 -0.38 -8.77
N SER A 168 -21.29 -0.74 -8.10
CA SER A 168 -21.60 -2.12 -7.70
C SER A 168 -21.62 -3.08 -8.89
N ASP A 169 -22.01 -2.58 -10.06
CA ASP A 169 -22.06 -3.33 -11.31
C ASP A 169 -20.64 -3.72 -11.77
N MET A 170 -19.64 -2.91 -11.41
CA MET A 170 -18.23 -3.17 -11.70
C MET A 170 -17.58 -4.07 -10.65
N VAL A 171 -17.97 -3.95 -9.37
CA VAL A 171 -17.37 -4.69 -8.25
C VAL A 171 -18.45 -5.03 -7.22
N GLN A 172 -18.76 -6.32 -7.06
CA GLN A 172 -19.49 -6.80 -5.89
C GLN A 172 -18.49 -6.97 -4.74
N ILE A 173 -18.72 -6.26 -3.63
CA ILE A 173 -17.83 -6.27 -2.46
C ILE A 173 -17.79 -7.65 -1.79
N GLU A 174 -18.78 -8.51 -2.05
CA GLU A 174 -18.82 -9.90 -1.57
C GLU A 174 -17.90 -10.85 -2.36
N ASP A 175 -17.51 -10.50 -3.59
CA ASP A 175 -16.52 -11.25 -4.40
C ASP A 175 -15.05 -10.97 -3.99
N VAL A 176 -14.85 -10.28 -2.86
CA VAL A 176 -13.54 -9.96 -2.25
C VAL A 176 -12.93 -11.21 -1.56
N ALA A 177 -13.18 -12.40 -2.12
CA ALA A 177 -12.27 -13.53 -2.01
C ALA A 177 -11.11 -13.27 -2.99
N ILE A 178 -10.17 -12.44 -2.52
CA ILE A 178 -9.09 -11.83 -3.29
C ILE A 178 -8.23 -12.89 -3.99
N ARG A 179 -8.46 -13.05 -5.30
CA ARG A 179 -7.44 -13.52 -6.25
C ARG A 179 -7.37 -12.52 -7.40
N ASN A 180 -6.22 -11.87 -7.52
CA ASN A 180 -5.65 -11.30 -8.75
C ASN A 180 -6.45 -10.26 -9.57
N GLY A 181 -7.41 -9.55 -9.00
CA GLY A 181 -8.09 -8.47 -9.74
C GLY A 181 -9.06 -8.95 -10.83
N TYR A 182 -9.58 -10.17 -10.71
CA TYR A 182 -10.53 -10.79 -11.65
C TYR A 182 -11.79 -9.94 -11.91
N TRP A 183 -12.13 -9.00 -11.03
CA TRP A 183 -13.21 -8.05 -11.27
C TRP A 183 -12.97 -7.21 -12.54
N ALA A 184 -11.72 -6.94 -12.92
CA ALA A 184 -11.42 -6.19 -14.14
C ALA A 184 -11.83 -6.95 -15.41
N LEU A 185 -12.02 -8.28 -15.35
CA LEU A 185 -12.57 -9.09 -16.45
C LEU A 185 -14.03 -8.75 -16.79
N ARG A 186 -14.75 -8.09 -15.87
CA ARG A 186 -16.12 -7.63 -16.09
C ARG A 186 -16.19 -6.33 -16.90
N LEU A 187 -15.06 -5.68 -17.16
CA LEU A 187 -15.01 -4.49 -17.99
C LEU A 187 -15.15 -4.88 -19.46
N THR A 188 -16.24 -4.45 -20.10
CA THR A 188 -16.47 -4.65 -21.54
C THR A 188 -15.41 -3.93 -22.37
N GLY A 189 -14.89 -4.58 -23.41
CA GLY A 189 -13.86 -4.01 -24.30
C GLY A 189 -12.41 -4.33 -23.94
N PHE A 190 -12.16 -5.04 -22.83
CA PHE A 190 -10.81 -5.39 -22.37
C PHE A 190 -10.54 -6.90 -22.29
N GLN A 191 -11.35 -7.72 -22.98
CA GLN A 191 -11.24 -9.19 -22.95
C GLN A 191 -9.85 -9.69 -23.38
N GLU A 192 -9.18 -8.95 -24.26
CA GLU A 192 -7.84 -9.26 -24.76
C GLU A 192 -6.76 -9.14 -23.67
N LEU A 193 -7.06 -8.43 -22.57
CA LEU A 193 -6.16 -8.26 -21.43
C LEU A 193 -6.39 -9.34 -20.36
N ASN A 194 -7.39 -10.21 -20.51
CA ASN A 194 -7.80 -11.18 -19.49
C ASN A 194 -6.67 -12.10 -19.02
N TRP A 195 -5.80 -12.51 -19.95
CA TRP A 195 -4.67 -13.40 -19.65
C TRP A 195 -3.71 -12.79 -18.62
N SER A 196 -3.60 -11.46 -18.58
CA SER A 196 -2.66 -10.74 -17.70
C SER A 196 -3.07 -10.74 -16.22
N LEU A 197 -4.32 -11.11 -15.93
CA LEU A 197 -4.88 -11.19 -14.58
C LEU A 197 -4.90 -12.61 -14.02
N SER A 198 -4.51 -13.60 -14.83
CA SER A 198 -4.55 -15.02 -14.45
C SER A 198 -3.46 -15.42 -13.45
N PHE A 199 -2.39 -14.64 -13.33
CA PHE A 199 -1.21 -14.93 -12.50
C PHE A 199 -1.38 -14.58 -11.02
N GLU A 200 -0.54 -15.13 -10.15
CA GLU A 200 -0.47 -14.76 -8.73
C GLU A 200 -0.41 -13.24 -8.54
N PHE A 201 -1.09 -12.72 -7.51
CA PHE A 201 -1.26 -11.29 -7.25
C PHE A 201 0.03 -10.46 -7.41
N GLN A 202 1.13 -10.88 -6.78
CA GLN A 202 2.42 -10.20 -6.89
C GLN A 202 2.99 -10.14 -8.32
N LYS A 203 2.81 -11.22 -9.08
CA LYS A 203 3.27 -11.33 -10.47
C LYS A 203 2.44 -10.40 -11.34
N SER A 204 1.12 -10.38 -11.14
CA SER A 204 0.21 -9.45 -11.82
C SER A 204 0.56 -7.99 -11.51
N VAL A 205 0.81 -7.62 -10.25
CA VAL A 205 1.22 -6.26 -9.88
C VAL A 205 2.50 -5.83 -10.59
N LEU A 206 3.52 -6.70 -10.64
CA LEU A 206 4.78 -6.41 -11.36
C LEU A 206 4.56 -6.23 -12.87
N ILE A 207 3.82 -7.16 -13.49
CA ILE A 207 3.51 -7.12 -14.93
C ILE A 207 2.77 -5.83 -15.28
N TRP A 208 1.69 -5.52 -14.56
CA TRP A 208 0.88 -4.34 -14.80
C TRP A 208 1.63 -3.04 -14.47
N HIS A 209 2.50 -3.03 -13.45
CA HIS A 209 3.31 -1.86 -13.12
C HIS A 209 4.26 -1.48 -14.26
N LEU A 210 4.99 -2.48 -14.77
CA LEU A 210 5.89 -2.33 -15.90
C LEU A 210 5.13 -1.96 -17.19
N ALA A 211 4.03 -2.66 -17.48
CA ALA A 211 3.23 -2.40 -18.67
C ALA A 211 2.64 -0.98 -18.67
N THR A 212 2.06 -0.56 -17.53
CA THR A 212 1.49 0.80 -17.37
C THR A 212 2.54 1.87 -17.59
N SER A 213 3.72 1.72 -16.95
CA SER A 213 4.79 2.71 -17.08
C SER A 213 5.32 2.76 -18.52
N THR A 214 5.38 1.62 -19.20
CA THR A 214 5.80 1.55 -20.60
C THR A 214 4.78 2.23 -21.51
N PHE A 215 3.51 1.81 -21.42
CA PHE A 215 2.37 2.33 -22.19
C PHE A 215 2.27 3.86 -22.09
N LEU A 216 2.26 4.41 -20.87
CA LEU A 216 2.16 5.85 -20.64
C LEU A 216 3.37 6.64 -21.15
N ASN A 217 4.49 5.98 -21.44
CA ASN A 217 5.69 6.62 -21.97
C ASN A 217 5.86 6.51 -23.48
N VAL A 218 4.99 5.77 -24.18
CA VAL A 218 4.98 5.65 -25.65
C VAL A 218 4.71 7.04 -26.27
N PRO A 219 5.54 7.51 -27.22
CA PRO A 219 5.35 8.82 -27.85
C PRO A 219 3.99 9.00 -28.53
N ALA A 220 3.53 7.98 -29.27
CA ALA A 220 2.24 8.00 -29.95
C ALA A 220 1.06 8.16 -28.95
N VAL A 221 1.07 7.38 -27.87
CA VAL A 221 0.08 7.48 -26.79
C VAL A 221 0.15 8.87 -26.15
N LYS A 222 1.34 9.35 -25.77
CA LYS A 222 1.53 10.69 -25.18
C LYS A 222 0.99 11.83 -26.05
N SER A 223 1.12 11.72 -27.37
CA SER A 223 0.59 12.72 -28.30
C SER A 223 -0.92 12.69 -28.44
N LEU A 224 -1.56 11.54 -28.19
CA LEU A 224 -3.01 11.37 -28.28
C LEU A 224 -3.75 11.82 -27.01
N LEU A 225 -3.09 11.83 -25.85
CA LEU A 225 -3.72 12.20 -24.58
C LEU A 225 -4.23 13.65 -24.60
N ALA A 226 -5.56 13.84 -24.53
CA ALA A 226 -6.16 15.13 -24.30
C ALA A 226 -5.90 15.60 -22.85
N LYS A 227 -6.33 16.83 -22.50
CA LYS A 227 -6.08 17.39 -21.17
C LYS A 227 -6.68 16.54 -20.05
N GLU A 228 -7.87 15.99 -20.26
CA GLU A 228 -8.55 15.12 -19.29
C GLU A 228 -7.86 13.74 -19.18
N ASP A 229 -7.43 13.17 -20.31
CA ASP A 229 -6.69 11.90 -20.33
C ASP A 229 -5.33 12.02 -19.64
N LYS A 230 -4.70 13.19 -19.65
CA LYS A 230 -3.44 13.43 -18.92
C LYS A 230 -3.60 13.31 -17.41
N GLU A 231 -4.71 13.80 -16.85
CA GLU A 231 -4.97 13.66 -15.41
C GLU A 231 -5.31 12.21 -15.05
N THR A 232 -6.06 11.51 -15.90
CA THR A 232 -6.32 10.08 -15.76
C THR A 232 -5.04 9.24 -15.86
N ALA A 233 -4.19 9.50 -16.85
CA ALA A 233 -2.88 8.86 -17.00
C ALA A 233 -1.99 9.06 -15.78
N LYS A 234 -1.97 10.28 -15.23
CA LYS A 234 -1.23 10.60 -14.00
C LYS A 234 -1.80 9.86 -12.79
N ALA A 235 -3.12 9.77 -12.68
CA ALA A 235 -3.81 9.01 -11.64
C ALA A 235 -3.45 7.51 -11.72
N VAL A 236 -3.52 6.93 -12.92
CA VAL A 236 -3.15 5.54 -13.19
C VAL A 236 -1.68 5.29 -12.84
N ASN A 237 -0.75 6.17 -13.25
CA ASN A 237 0.66 6.03 -12.87
C ASN A 237 0.87 6.12 -11.35
N THR A 238 0.17 7.02 -10.66
CA THR A 238 0.25 7.18 -9.20
C THR A 238 -0.25 5.93 -8.47
N LEU A 239 -1.34 5.33 -8.95
CA LEU A 239 -1.87 4.08 -8.43
C LEU A 239 -0.91 2.91 -8.68
N SER A 240 -0.34 2.84 -9.89
CA SER A 240 0.65 1.83 -10.24
C SER A 240 1.91 1.91 -9.35
N GLU A 241 2.47 3.12 -9.15
CA GLU A 241 3.60 3.35 -8.22
C GLU A 241 3.22 3.04 -6.76
N TYR A 242 1.96 3.23 -6.38
CA TYR A 242 1.47 2.91 -5.04
C TYR A 242 1.31 1.40 -4.83
N MET A 243 0.76 0.67 -5.80
CA MET A 243 0.67 -0.79 -5.73
C MET A 243 2.05 -1.43 -5.60
N MET A 244 3.04 -0.89 -6.32
CA MET A 244 4.42 -1.32 -6.21
C MET A 244 5.03 -0.98 -4.83
N TYR A 245 4.71 0.19 -4.28
CA TYR A 245 5.10 0.56 -2.92
C TYR A 245 4.53 -0.41 -1.89
N LEU A 246 3.25 -0.77 -1.97
CA LEU A 246 2.64 -1.74 -1.08
C LEU A 246 3.31 -3.11 -1.20
N LEU A 247 3.61 -3.55 -2.43
CA LEU A 247 4.25 -4.83 -2.69
C LEU A 247 5.62 -4.97 -2.00
N ILE A 248 6.38 -3.89 -1.91
CA ILE A 248 7.76 -3.89 -1.41
C ILE A 248 7.86 -3.50 0.08
N GLU A 249 7.15 -2.44 0.48
CA GLU A 249 7.31 -1.83 1.80
C GLU A 249 6.27 -2.34 2.80
N HIS A 250 5.09 -2.79 2.33
CA HIS A 250 4.01 -3.29 3.18
C HIS A 250 3.48 -4.64 2.71
N PRO A 251 4.35 -5.67 2.56
CA PRO A 251 3.90 -6.95 2.07
C PRO A 251 2.87 -7.63 3.00
N ASP A 252 2.90 -7.31 4.29
CA ASP A 252 2.06 -7.94 5.31
C ASP A 252 0.57 -7.58 5.18
N ILE A 253 0.21 -6.53 4.43
CA ILE A 253 -1.19 -6.14 4.19
C ILE A 253 -1.78 -6.71 2.89
N LEU A 254 -0.97 -7.41 2.10
CA LEU A 254 -1.37 -7.95 0.80
C LEU A 254 -1.58 -9.47 0.91
N PRO A 255 -2.39 -10.07 0.02
CA PRO A 255 -2.67 -11.51 0.00
C PRO A 255 -1.46 -12.31 -0.53
N MET A 256 -0.36 -12.32 0.21
CA MET A 256 0.95 -12.75 -0.31
C MET A 256 1.53 -13.99 0.36
N LYS A 257 2.28 -14.74 -0.46
CA LYS A 257 3.17 -15.83 -0.05
C LYS A 257 4.63 -15.33 0.00
N ALA A 258 5.54 -16.13 0.57
CA ALA A 258 6.98 -15.81 0.69
C ALA A 258 7.73 -15.55 -0.65
N ALA A 259 7.11 -15.85 -1.81
CA ALA A 259 7.73 -15.83 -3.14
C ALA A 259 7.99 -14.41 -3.72
N VAL A 260 7.34 -13.36 -3.19
CA VAL A 260 7.41 -11.98 -3.72
C VAL A 260 8.84 -11.46 -3.78
N ARG A 261 9.64 -11.74 -2.75
CA ARG A 261 11.03 -11.26 -2.68
C ARG A 261 11.91 -11.86 -3.76
N ASN A 262 11.74 -13.17 -3.99
CA ASN A 262 12.47 -13.86 -5.04
C ASN A 262 12.06 -13.35 -6.41
N LEU A 263 10.75 -13.17 -6.64
CA LEU A 263 10.26 -12.64 -7.91
C LEU A 263 10.76 -11.22 -8.16
N PHE A 264 10.63 -10.31 -7.20
CA PHE A 264 11.15 -8.94 -7.30
C PHE A 264 12.65 -8.91 -7.59
N ARG A 265 13.43 -9.72 -6.87
CA ARG A 265 14.88 -9.83 -7.06
C ARG A 265 15.20 -10.31 -8.47
N LEU A 266 14.59 -11.40 -8.90
CA LEU A 266 14.85 -12.00 -10.21
C LEU A 266 14.44 -11.06 -11.34
N THR A 267 13.28 -10.41 -11.26
CA THR A 267 12.87 -9.39 -12.23
C THR A 267 13.81 -8.19 -12.23
N SER A 268 14.30 -7.73 -11.06
CA SER A 268 15.26 -6.62 -10.99
C SER A 268 16.60 -6.98 -11.63
N THR A 269 17.10 -8.20 -11.38
CA THR A 269 18.35 -8.70 -11.95
C THR A 269 18.22 -8.87 -13.46
N SER A 270 17.18 -9.55 -13.94
CA SER A 270 16.92 -9.67 -15.38
C SER A 270 16.77 -8.29 -16.04
N TYR A 271 16.13 -7.34 -15.36
CA TYR A 271 16.06 -5.97 -15.88
C TYR A 271 17.46 -5.36 -15.99
N ALA A 272 18.30 -5.41 -14.97
CA ALA A 272 19.65 -4.86 -15.12
C ALA A 272 20.46 -5.59 -16.19
N GLU A 273 20.50 -6.93 -16.19
CA GLU A 273 21.27 -7.69 -17.18
C GLU A 273 20.89 -7.33 -18.63
N ASP A 274 19.60 -7.15 -18.89
CA ASP A 274 19.09 -6.84 -20.23
C ASP A 274 19.13 -5.33 -20.57
N PHE A 275 19.19 -4.45 -19.56
CA PHE A 275 18.97 -3.00 -19.73
C PHE A 275 20.05 -2.08 -19.13
N SER A 276 21.05 -2.59 -18.41
CA SER A 276 22.21 -1.83 -17.91
C SER A 276 23.37 -1.93 -18.89
N GLY A 277 23.24 -1.25 -20.02
CA GLY A 277 24.37 -0.80 -20.84
C GLY A 277 24.31 0.72 -20.97
N ASP A 278 25.32 1.34 -21.59
CA ASP A 278 25.44 2.79 -21.88
C ASP A 278 24.27 3.42 -22.67
N ASN A 279 23.14 2.72 -22.83
CA ASN A 279 21.92 3.21 -23.41
C ASN A 279 21.26 4.26 -22.52
N VAL A 280 21.63 5.51 -22.77
CA VAL A 280 20.93 6.73 -22.33
C VAL A 280 19.58 6.82 -23.07
N GLY A 281 18.68 5.90 -22.75
CA GLY A 281 17.33 5.83 -23.29
C GLY A 281 16.27 6.03 -22.21
N THR A 282 15.10 6.53 -22.59
CA THR A 282 13.92 6.45 -21.72
C THR A 282 13.62 4.97 -21.42
N PRO A 283 13.01 4.63 -20.27
CA PRO A 283 12.56 3.26 -19.96
C PRO A 283 11.79 2.58 -21.10
N HIS A 284 11.05 3.36 -21.88
CA HIS A 284 10.34 2.91 -23.07
C HIS A 284 11.29 2.47 -24.21
N GLN A 285 12.30 3.27 -24.55
CA GLN A 285 13.28 2.90 -25.60
C GLN A 285 14.06 1.65 -25.21
N ILE A 286 14.42 1.55 -23.94
CA ILE A 286 15.08 0.41 -23.33
C ILE A 286 14.22 -0.86 -23.52
N ILE A 287 12.94 -0.81 -23.13
CA ILE A 287 11.98 -1.92 -23.29
C ILE A 287 11.70 -2.28 -24.76
N MET A 288 11.57 -1.28 -25.64
CA MET A 288 11.36 -1.50 -27.08
C MET A 288 12.59 -2.10 -27.77
N ASP A 289 13.80 -1.73 -27.35
CA ASP A 289 15.04 -2.33 -27.85
C ASP A 289 15.18 -3.78 -27.38
N TYR A 290 14.77 -4.10 -26.15
CA TYR A 290 14.69 -5.49 -25.68
C TYR A 290 13.73 -6.32 -26.50
N MET A 291 12.53 -5.79 -26.78
CA MET A 291 11.58 -6.42 -27.69
C MET A 291 12.25 -6.65 -29.05
N LYS A 292 12.86 -5.64 -29.69
CA LYS A 292 13.55 -5.82 -30.97
C LYS A 292 14.65 -6.89 -30.94
N ARG A 293 15.45 -6.96 -29.86
CA ARG A 293 16.55 -7.94 -29.72
C ARG A 293 16.06 -9.36 -29.49
N ARG A 294 14.98 -9.54 -28.72
CA ARG A 294 14.44 -10.87 -28.39
C ARG A 294 13.19 -11.26 -29.19
N VAL A 295 12.67 -10.41 -30.08
CA VAL A 295 11.47 -10.69 -30.90
C VAL A 295 11.63 -11.99 -31.70
N GLY A 296 12.82 -12.33 -32.19
CA GLY A 296 13.07 -13.63 -32.84
C GLY A 296 12.90 -14.82 -31.90
N TYR A 297 13.47 -14.75 -30.70
CA TYR A 297 13.37 -15.78 -29.66
C TYR A 297 11.96 -15.87 -29.05
N ILE A 298 11.29 -14.73 -28.87
CA ILE A 298 9.93 -14.62 -28.33
C ILE A 298 8.90 -15.17 -29.34
N ARG A 299 9.12 -14.98 -30.64
CA ARG A 299 8.20 -15.44 -31.71
C ARG A 299 8.18 -16.96 -31.85
N GLU A 300 9.29 -17.65 -31.58
CA GLU A 300 9.33 -19.13 -31.51
C GLU A 300 8.69 -19.69 -30.23
N LEU A 301 8.58 -18.88 -29.16
CA LEU A 301 8.00 -19.25 -27.86
C LEU A 301 6.49 -18.91 -27.73
N TYR A 302 5.86 -18.38 -28.78
CA TYR A 302 4.52 -17.80 -28.76
C TYR A 302 3.35 -18.80 -28.76
N ASP A 303 3.58 -20.04 -28.31
CA ASP A 303 2.48 -20.95 -27.95
C ASP A 303 2.13 -20.72 -26.48
N ASP A 304 1.17 -19.80 -26.30
CA ASP A 304 0.44 -19.49 -25.07
C ASP A 304 1.23 -18.79 -23.94
N LEU A 305 1.01 -17.47 -23.83
CA LEU A 305 1.51 -16.61 -22.75
C LEU A 305 1.05 -17.04 -21.35
N THR A 306 0.18 -18.04 -21.22
CA THR A 306 -0.24 -18.60 -19.94
C THR A 306 0.52 -19.87 -19.54
N GLN A 307 1.35 -20.47 -20.42
CA GLN A 307 2.10 -21.70 -20.11
C GLN A 307 3.23 -21.50 -19.07
N ASP A 308 3.42 -22.53 -18.24
CA ASP A 308 4.42 -22.62 -17.16
C ASP A 308 5.87 -22.81 -17.64
N ARG A 309 6.14 -22.81 -18.96
CA ARG A 309 7.51 -23.00 -19.51
C ARG A 309 8.54 -21.98 -19.01
N TRP A 310 8.07 -20.88 -18.44
CA TRP A 310 8.90 -19.80 -17.91
C TRP A 310 9.24 -19.92 -16.41
N ASP A 311 8.88 -21.02 -15.75
CA ASP A 311 9.22 -21.25 -14.34
C ASP A 311 10.74 -21.30 -14.09
N ALA A 312 11.54 -21.65 -15.11
CA ALA A 312 13.00 -21.62 -15.05
C ALA A 312 13.59 -20.20 -15.02
N TYR A 313 12.89 -19.21 -15.59
CA TYR A 313 13.36 -17.81 -15.71
C TYR A 313 12.25 -16.81 -15.32
N PRO A 314 11.83 -16.79 -14.05
CA PRO A 314 10.65 -16.04 -13.62
C PRO A 314 10.84 -14.52 -13.73
N GLY A 315 12.08 -14.02 -13.70
CA GLY A 315 12.41 -12.60 -13.92
C GLY A 315 12.12 -12.16 -15.35
N GLU A 316 12.74 -12.84 -16.33
CA GLU A 316 12.51 -12.60 -17.77
C GLU A 316 11.03 -12.80 -18.14
N ALA A 317 10.37 -13.80 -17.57
CA ALA A 317 8.95 -14.08 -17.80
C ALA A 317 8.06 -12.86 -17.50
N VAL A 318 8.35 -12.15 -16.41
CA VAL A 318 7.62 -10.94 -16.01
C VAL A 318 7.87 -9.81 -17.02
N LEU A 319 9.11 -9.64 -17.47
CA LEU A 319 9.47 -8.61 -18.47
C LEU A 319 8.76 -8.87 -19.79
N VAL A 320 8.83 -10.09 -20.34
CA VAL A 320 8.17 -10.46 -21.60
C VAL A 320 6.66 -10.21 -21.50
N LYS A 321 6.01 -10.70 -20.43
CA LYS A 321 4.57 -10.50 -20.23
C LYS A 321 4.20 -9.02 -20.09
N ALA A 322 4.99 -8.24 -19.37
CA ALA A 322 4.75 -6.80 -19.25
C ALA A 322 4.85 -6.07 -20.60
N CYS A 323 5.83 -6.46 -21.44
CA CYS A 323 6.01 -5.89 -22.77
C CYS A 323 4.85 -6.27 -23.70
N SER A 324 4.45 -7.55 -23.72
CA SER A 324 3.30 -8.03 -24.49
C SER A 324 2.02 -7.31 -24.08
N LEU A 325 1.79 -7.14 -22.78
CA LEU A 325 0.64 -6.41 -22.26
C LEU A 325 0.66 -4.94 -22.70
N SER A 326 1.80 -4.26 -22.58
CA SER A 326 1.96 -2.88 -23.03
C SER A 326 1.69 -2.74 -24.53
N HIS A 327 2.21 -3.65 -25.36
CA HIS A 327 1.94 -3.64 -26.80
C HIS A 327 0.46 -3.82 -27.11
N THR A 328 -0.18 -4.80 -26.47
CA THR A 328 -1.60 -5.05 -26.61
C THR A 328 -2.42 -3.79 -26.30
N MET A 329 -2.07 -3.06 -25.23
CA MET A 329 -2.70 -1.79 -24.87
C MET A 329 -2.46 -0.70 -25.91
N VAL A 330 -1.26 -0.60 -26.49
CA VAL A 330 -0.96 0.37 -27.56
C VAL A 330 -1.77 0.07 -28.81
N ASP A 331 -1.84 -1.20 -29.23
CA ASP A 331 -2.58 -1.60 -30.43
C ASP A 331 -4.08 -1.32 -30.27
N MET A 332 -4.63 -1.53 -29.06
CA MET A 332 -6.01 -1.17 -28.72
C MET A 332 -6.24 0.35 -28.80
N GLU A 333 -5.32 1.16 -28.25
CA GLU A 333 -5.44 2.63 -28.26
C GLU A 333 -5.31 3.21 -29.67
N LEU A 334 -4.48 2.59 -30.52
CA LEU A 334 -4.26 3.03 -31.91
C LEU A 334 -5.25 2.42 -32.92
N GLY A 335 -6.15 1.54 -32.49
CA GLY A 335 -7.12 0.88 -33.36
C GLY A 335 -6.49 -0.03 -34.42
N LEU A 336 -5.34 -0.63 -34.11
CA LEU A 336 -4.57 -1.48 -35.03
C LEU A 336 -5.01 -2.96 -35.00
N LYS A 337 -6.22 -3.24 -34.54
CA LYS A 337 -6.76 -4.59 -34.32
C LYS A 337 -7.93 -4.92 -35.22
#